data_AF-A0A1V9FFR5-F1
#
_entry.id   AF-A0A1V9FFR5-F1
#
_cell.length_a   1.000
_cell.length_b   1.000
_cell.length_c   1.000
_cell.angle_alpha   90.00
_cell.angle_beta   90.00
_cell.angle_gamma   90.00
#
_symmetry.space_group_name_H-M   'P 1'
#
loop_
_entity.id
_entity.type
_entity.pdbx_description
1 polymer ?
#
loop_
_entity_poly.entity_id
_entity_poly.type
_entity_poly.pdbx_seq_one_letter_code
_entity_poly.pdbx_strand_id
1 'polypeptide(L)'
;MENEQKKQTEEEKKQLSAEQQEQERMELLRRAAETPGKQLQFDSFNNELREVDELRAMIGAQFENPEEKFQAYYNGMRKVLMQFLPSGKDFKQARDIIYDEKNVFLNLGKKKSDNNGVRGSDGRMTFQPVMNEMVDIIINWVSTSQNPFTLYNTLYELNEKHGYGHEEYDDTTLNYANAMRKLKDTE
;
A
#
# COMPACT_ATOMS: atom_id res chain seq x y z
N MET A 1 -37.68 -9.04 -19.01
CA MET A 1 -37.05 -9.37 -20.32
C MET A 1 -36.20 -8.22 -20.86
N GLU A 2 -36.74 -7.12 -21.43
CA GLU A 2 -35.90 -6.06 -22.03
C GLU A 2 -35.08 -5.24 -21.01
N ASN A 3 -35.61 -5.04 -19.80
CA ASN A 3 -34.91 -4.36 -18.69
C ASN A 3 -33.84 -5.21 -17.99
N GLU A 4 -33.97 -6.54 -18.02
CA GLU A 4 -32.98 -7.46 -17.43
C GLU A 4 -31.78 -7.64 -18.36
N GLN A 5 -32.00 -7.71 -19.67
CA GLN A 5 -30.93 -7.74 -20.66
C GLN A 5 -30.12 -6.45 -20.68
N LYS A 6 -30.75 -5.27 -20.57
CA LYS A 6 -30.03 -3.99 -20.43
C LYS A 6 -29.18 -3.93 -19.15
N LYS A 7 -29.71 -4.41 -18.01
CA LYS A 7 -28.94 -4.51 -16.75
C LYS A 7 -27.75 -5.46 -16.86
N GLN A 8 -27.94 -6.64 -17.43
CA GLN A 8 -26.84 -7.60 -17.66
C GLN A 8 -25.76 -7.01 -18.58
N THR A 9 -26.15 -6.29 -19.63
CA THR A 9 -25.19 -5.65 -20.56
C THR A 9 -24.41 -4.50 -19.90
N GLU A 10 -25.03 -3.77 -18.97
CA GLU A 10 -24.35 -2.72 -18.18
C GLU A 10 -23.42 -3.29 -17.11
N GLU A 11 -23.82 -4.36 -16.42
CA GLU A 11 -22.97 -5.08 -15.46
C GLU A 11 -21.76 -5.72 -16.13
N GLU A 12 -21.93 -6.37 -17.29
CA GLU A 12 -20.84 -6.92 -18.08
C GLU A 12 -19.87 -5.83 -18.56
N LYS A 13 -20.37 -4.67 -18.99
CA LYS A 13 -19.51 -3.53 -19.37
C LYS A 13 -18.75 -2.95 -18.17
N LYS A 14 -19.39 -2.86 -17.01
CA LYS A 14 -18.72 -2.46 -15.76
C LYS A 14 -17.63 -3.44 -15.37
N GLN A 15 -17.90 -4.75 -15.45
CA GLN A 15 -16.92 -5.79 -15.15
C GLN A 15 -15.74 -5.75 -16.13
N LEU A 16 -16.00 -5.60 -17.44
CA LEU A 16 -14.95 -5.49 -18.45
C LEU A 16 -14.08 -4.24 -18.24
N SER A 17 -14.70 -3.10 -17.95
CA SER A 17 -13.99 -1.87 -17.59
C SER A 17 -13.16 -2.07 -16.33
N ALA A 18 -13.73 -2.73 -15.33
CA ALA A 18 -13.07 -2.93 -14.06
C ALA A 18 -11.87 -3.90 -14.17
N GLU A 19 -11.96 -4.91 -15.01
CA GLU A 19 -10.86 -5.82 -15.33
C GLU A 19 -9.75 -5.12 -16.14
N GLN A 20 -10.11 -4.18 -17.03
CA GLN A 20 -9.15 -3.37 -17.76
C GLN A 20 -8.33 -2.44 -16.84
N GLN A 21 -8.96 -1.69 -15.93
CA GLN A 21 -8.19 -0.79 -15.05
C GLN A 21 -7.41 -1.58 -13.99
N GLU A 22 -7.84 -2.80 -13.67
CA GLU A 22 -7.08 -3.73 -12.84
C GLU A 22 -5.82 -4.21 -13.55
N GLN A 23 -5.92 -4.63 -14.82
CA GLN A 23 -4.75 -4.92 -15.65
C GLN A 23 -3.83 -3.70 -15.79
N GLU A 24 -4.39 -2.49 -15.91
CA GLU A 24 -3.60 -1.26 -15.92
C GLU A 24 -2.89 -1.01 -14.59
N ARG A 25 -3.53 -1.27 -13.45
CA ARG A 25 -2.91 -1.17 -12.11
C ARG A 25 -1.76 -2.16 -11.98
N MET A 26 -1.99 -3.42 -12.37
CA MET A 26 -0.98 -4.47 -12.34
C MET A 26 0.21 -4.13 -13.24
N GLU A 27 -0.06 -3.68 -14.47
CA GLU A 27 0.98 -3.25 -15.39
C GLU A 27 1.71 -2.02 -14.87
N LEU A 28 1.02 -1.09 -14.22
CA LEU A 28 1.65 0.08 -13.60
C LEU A 28 2.60 -0.32 -12.48
N LEU A 29 2.21 -1.25 -11.59
CA LEU A 29 3.06 -1.79 -10.53
C LEU A 29 4.23 -2.61 -11.10
N ARG A 30 4.00 -3.35 -12.18
CA ARG A 30 5.05 -4.11 -12.89
C ARG A 30 6.10 -3.17 -13.49
N ARG A 31 5.68 -2.14 -14.22
CA ARG A 31 6.59 -1.11 -14.78
C ARG A 31 7.32 -0.33 -13.68
N ALA A 32 6.64 -0.09 -12.55
CA ALA A 32 7.24 0.51 -11.37
C ALA A 32 8.33 -0.39 -10.76
N ALA A 33 8.18 -1.71 -10.82
CA ALA A 33 9.22 -2.66 -10.42
C ALA A 33 10.38 -2.76 -11.43
N GLU A 34 10.10 -2.57 -12.72
CA GLU A 34 11.12 -2.54 -13.79
C GLU A 34 11.95 -1.25 -13.78
N THR A 35 11.42 -0.17 -13.22
CA THR A 35 12.15 1.09 -13.02
C THR A 35 12.72 1.08 -11.62
N PRO A 36 14.02 0.81 -11.43
CA PRO A 36 14.59 0.82 -10.10
C PRO A 36 14.40 2.20 -9.49
N GLY A 37 14.04 2.27 -8.20
CA GLY A 37 14.25 3.48 -7.41
C GLY A 37 15.74 3.79 -7.29
N LYS A 38 16.21 4.21 -6.11
CA LYS A 38 17.64 4.06 -5.82
C LYS A 38 17.94 2.55 -5.77
N GLN A 39 18.34 1.96 -6.89
CA GLN A 39 18.97 0.64 -6.89
C GLN A 39 20.26 0.78 -6.09
N LEU A 40 20.62 -0.25 -5.30
CA LEU A 40 21.90 -0.40 -4.61
C LEU A 40 23.07 -0.20 -5.60
N GLN A 41 23.43 1.05 -5.91
CA GLN A 41 24.72 1.39 -6.43
C GLN A 41 25.66 1.19 -5.24
N PHE A 42 26.72 0.41 -5.41
CA PHE A 42 27.59 -0.06 -4.32
C PHE A 42 28.14 1.06 -3.41
N ASP A 43 28.07 2.34 -3.80
CA ASP A 43 28.37 3.52 -2.98
C ASP A 43 27.25 3.94 -1.98
N SER A 44 26.01 3.48 -2.16
CA SER A 44 24.81 3.87 -1.36
C SER A 44 24.51 2.92 -0.19
N PHE A 45 25.18 1.76 -0.12
CA PHE A 45 24.96 0.71 0.89
C PHE A 45 25.10 1.22 2.34
N ASN A 46 26.08 2.10 2.59
CA ASN A 46 26.36 2.63 3.93
C ASN A 46 25.31 3.64 4.43
N ASN A 47 24.70 4.41 3.51
CA ASN A 47 23.70 5.40 3.89
C ASN A 47 22.30 4.76 4.00
N GLU A 48 22.04 3.74 3.20
CA GLU A 48 20.81 2.95 3.23
C GLU A 48 20.74 2.04 4.47
N LEU A 49 21.85 1.40 4.84
CA LEU A 49 21.94 0.65 6.11
C LEU A 49 21.69 1.56 7.32
N ARG A 50 22.21 2.78 7.32
CA ARG A 50 21.95 3.76 8.39
C ARG A 50 20.48 4.09 8.55
N GLU A 51 19.75 4.33 7.46
CA GLU A 51 18.32 4.66 7.54
C GLU A 51 17.47 3.47 7.98
N VAL A 52 17.84 2.25 7.55
CA VAL A 52 17.22 1.01 8.03
C VAL A 52 17.55 0.75 9.50
N ASP A 53 18.79 1.02 9.93
CA ASP A 53 19.21 0.87 11.32
C ASP A 53 18.57 1.92 12.24
N GLU A 54 18.42 3.17 11.78
CA GLU A 54 17.65 4.22 12.45
C GLU A 54 16.19 3.81 12.61
N LEU A 55 15.58 3.24 11.57
CA LEU A 55 14.23 2.68 11.63
C LEU A 55 14.11 1.49 12.61
N ARG A 56 15.09 0.58 12.62
CA ARG A 56 15.14 -0.54 13.57
C ARG A 56 15.28 -0.08 15.00
N ALA A 57 16.13 0.93 15.23
CA ALA A 57 16.31 1.55 16.55
C ALA A 57 15.01 2.20 17.04
N MET A 58 14.20 2.75 16.14
CA MET A 58 12.88 3.29 16.44
C MET A 58 11.90 2.20 16.92
N ILE A 59 11.80 1.03 16.25
CA ILE A 59 10.85 -0.05 16.65
C ILE A 59 11.05 -0.53 18.10
N GLY A 60 12.30 -0.58 18.56
CA GLY A 60 12.64 -1.02 19.92
C GLY A 60 12.22 -0.03 21.02
N ALA A 61 11.87 1.21 20.65
CA ALA A 61 11.39 2.20 21.60
C ALA A 61 9.87 2.04 21.81
N GLN A 62 9.46 1.92 23.07
CA GLN A 62 8.06 2.13 23.46
C GLN A 62 7.76 3.62 23.22
N PHE A 63 7.15 4.01 22.08
CA PHE A 63 6.78 5.42 21.87
C PHE A 63 5.59 5.79 22.76
N GLU A 64 5.89 6.14 24.01
CA GLU A 64 4.92 6.72 24.94
C GLU A 64 4.64 8.19 24.59
N ASN A 65 5.58 8.86 23.90
CA ASN A 65 5.48 10.28 23.53
C ASN A 65 4.88 10.47 22.11
N PRO A 66 3.84 11.31 21.95
CA PRO A 66 3.31 11.71 20.64
C PRO A 66 4.37 12.24 19.64
N GLU A 67 5.41 12.90 20.12
CA GLU A 67 6.53 13.39 19.30
C GLU A 67 7.29 12.23 18.64
N GLU A 68 7.57 11.16 19.39
CA GLU A 68 8.31 9.99 18.89
C GLU A 68 7.51 9.22 17.85
N LYS A 69 6.19 9.10 18.02
CA LYS A 69 5.29 8.56 16.99
C LYS A 69 5.31 9.38 15.70
N PHE A 70 5.30 10.71 15.84
CA PHE A 70 5.39 11.61 14.70
C PHE A 70 6.72 11.43 13.95
N GLN A 71 7.83 11.30 14.68
CA GLN A 71 9.17 11.06 14.14
C GLN A 71 9.25 9.70 13.42
N ALA A 72 8.75 8.62 14.03
CA ALA A 72 8.70 7.30 13.41
C ALA A 72 7.91 7.30 12.09
N TYR A 73 6.79 8.02 12.05
CA TYR A 73 5.97 8.14 10.85
C TYR A 73 6.65 8.95 9.73
N TYR A 74 7.14 10.16 10.03
CA TYR A 74 7.67 11.06 9.01
C TYR A 74 9.13 10.80 8.64
N ASN A 75 9.98 10.62 9.64
CA ASN A 75 11.42 10.48 9.44
C ASN A 75 11.81 9.03 9.19
N GLY A 76 10.99 8.09 9.66
CA GLY A 76 11.13 6.67 9.34
C GLY A 76 10.36 6.28 8.07
N MET A 77 9.09 5.91 8.23
CA MET A 77 8.33 5.21 7.18
C MET A 77 8.16 6.02 5.90
N ARG A 78 7.70 7.28 6.02
CA ARG A 78 7.42 8.12 4.85
C ARG A 78 8.69 8.40 4.06
N LYS A 79 9.79 8.71 4.73
CA LYS A 79 11.09 9.00 4.09
C LYS A 79 11.57 7.79 3.30
N VAL A 80 11.56 6.60 3.91
CA VAL A 80 11.96 5.36 3.27
C VAL A 80 11.09 5.02 2.07
N LEU A 81 9.76 5.11 2.21
CA LEU A 81 8.88 4.87 1.06
C LEU A 81 9.14 5.86 -0.08
N MET A 82 9.35 7.14 0.19
CA MET A 82 9.67 8.13 -0.85
C MET A 82 11.01 7.88 -1.55
N GLN A 83 11.95 7.23 -0.86
CA GLN A 83 13.29 6.96 -1.37
C GLN A 83 13.35 5.69 -2.22
N PHE A 84 12.66 4.63 -1.78
CA PHE A 84 12.73 3.32 -2.42
C PHE A 84 11.60 3.08 -3.43
N LEU A 85 10.46 3.76 -3.32
CA LEU A 85 9.43 3.70 -4.36
C LEU A 85 9.86 4.55 -5.57
N PRO A 86 9.55 4.11 -6.80
CA PRO A 86 9.91 4.83 -8.01
C PRO A 86 9.27 6.22 -8.02
N SER A 87 10.09 7.24 -8.23
CA SER A 87 9.68 8.65 -8.25
C SER A 87 9.20 9.07 -9.65
N GLY A 88 8.66 10.28 -9.80
CA GLY A 88 8.17 10.79 -11.09
C GLY A 88 6.65 10.73 -11.22
N LYS A 89 6.14 11.44 -12.26
CA LYS A 89 4.70 11.62 -12.51
C LYS A 89 4.04 10.31 -12.94
N ASP A 90 4.74 9.53 -13.75
CA ASP A 90 4.22 8.29 -14.34
C ASP A 90 4.00 7.19 -13.29
N PHE A 91 4.76 7.23 -12.19
CA PHE A 91 4.64 6.28 -11.08
C PHE A 91 3.85 6.84 -9.89
N LYS A 92 3.26 8.04 -10.02
CA LYS A 92 2.48 8.66 -8.92
C LYS A 92 1.33 7.77 -8.48
N GLN A 93 0.58 7.22 -9.43
CA GLN A 93 -0.57 6.38 -9.14
C GLN A 93 -0.16 5.08 -8.42
N ALA A 94 0.96 4.44 -8.80
CA ALA A 94 1.48 3.27 -8.08
C ALA A 94 1.81 3.60 -6.62
N ARG A 95 2.47 4.74 -6.36
CA ARG A 95 2.76 5.19 -5.00
C ARG A 95 1.50 5.48 -4.21
N ASP A 96 0.53 6.16 -4.82
CA ASP A 96 -0.73 6.52 -4.17
C ASP A 96 -1.51 5.27 -3.72
N ILE A 97 -1.52 4.22 -4.55
CA ILE A 97 -2.13 2.92 -4.24
C ILE A 97 -1.50 2.30 -2.98
N ILE A 98 -0.17 2.22 -2.95
CA ILE A 98 0.58 1.70 -1.80
C ILE A 98 0.32 2.56 -0.55
N TYR A 99 0.29 3.88 -0.72
CA TYR A 99 0.06 4.80 0.40
C TYR A 99 -1.33 4.65 0.99
N ASP A 100 -2.35 4.38 0.18
CA ASP A 100 -3.69 4.20 0.71
C ASP A 100 -3.86 2.87 1.40
N GLU A 101 -3.36 1.74 0.88
CA GLU A 101 -3.37 0.47 1.62
C GLU A 101 -2.66 0.59 2.97
N LYS A 102 -1.49 1.24 2.98
CA LYS A 102 -0.76 1.56 4.21
C LYS A 102 -1.61 2.40 5.16
N ASN A 103 -2.31 3.41 4.64
CA ASN A 103 -3.15 4.27 5.46
C ASN A 103 -4.41 3.56 5.95
N VAL A 104 -5.00 2.64 5.20
CA VAL A 104 -6.14 1.83 5.64
C VAL A 104 -5.75 1.05 6.90
N PHE A 105 -4.60 0.39 6.88
CA PHE A 105 -4.08 -0.32 8.06
C PHE A 105 -3.87 0.61 9.25
N LEU A 106 -3.13 1.70 9.05
CA LEU A 106 -2.81 2.65 10.12
C LEU A 106 -4.07 3.32 10.71
N ASN A 107 -5.15 3.40 9.95
CA ASN A 107 -6.42 3.98 10.40
C ASN A 107 -7.45 2.93 10.84
N LEU A 108 -7.04 1.68 11.06
CA LEU A 108 -7.90 0.60 11.54
C LEU A 108 -9.10 0.37 10.62
N GLY A 109 -8.88 0.44 9.31
CA GLY A 109 -9.87 0.16 8.28
C GLY A 109 -10.65 1.36 7.74
N LYS A 110 -10.43 2.58 8.25
CA LYS A 110 -11.06 3.78 7.66
C LYS A 110 -10.45 4.09 6.29
N LYS A 111 -11.31 4.20 5.29
CA LYS A 111 -10.95 4.49 3.89
C LYS A 111 -11.39 5.90 3.49
N LYS A 112 -10.83 6.43 2.41
CA LYS A 112 -11.30 7.68 1.82
C LYS A 112 -12.63 7.49 1.11
N SER A 113 -12.85 6.32 0.51
CA SER A 113 -14.12 5.92 -0.12
C SER A 113 -15.31 6.00 0.82
N ASP A 114 -15.11 5.72 2.12
CA ASP A 114 -16.16 5.81 3.14
C ASP A 114 -16.71 7.24 3.33
N ASN A 115 -15.96 8.27 2.92
CA ASN A 115 -16.20 9.67 3.30
C ASN A 115 -15.87 10.65 2.15
N ASN A 116 -16.43 10.45 0.95
CA ASN A 116 -16.30 11.36 -0.20
C ASN A 116 -14.85 11.78 -0.53
N GLY A 117 -13.89 10.86 -0.39
CA GLY A 117 -12.48 11.10 -0.69
C GLY A 117 -11.64 11.64 0.49
N VAL A 118 -12.24 11.85 1.67
CA VAL A 118 -11.53 12.32 2.87
C VAL A 118 -11.70 11.31 4.02
N ARG A 119 -10.63 10.63 4.43
CA ARG A 119 -10.68 9.56 5.43
C ARG A 119 -11.30 9.93 6.78
N GLY A 120 -11.18 11.20 7.20
CA GLY A 120 -11.66 11.66 8.51
C GLY A 120 -10.85 11.10 9.70
N SER A 121 -9.74 10.44 9.44
CA SER A 121 -8.80 9.96 10.45
C SER A 121 -7.35 10.07 9.96
N ASP A 122 -6.45 10.13 10.92
CA ASP A 122 -5.04 10.37 10.69
C ASP A 122 -4.21 9.19 11.18
N GLY A 123 -3.50 8.53 10.25
CA GLY A 123 -2.67 7.37 10.56
C GLY A 123 -1.49 7.67 11.49
N ARG A 124 -1.14 8.96 11.66
CA ARG A 124 -0.15 9.43 12.63
C ARG A 124 -0.59 9.23 14.07
N MET A 125 -1.91 9.18 14.30
CA MET A 125 -2.54 9.06 15.62
C MET A 125 -2.87 7.60 15.97
N THR A 126 -2.34 6.63 15.21
CA THR A 126 -2.63 5.21 15.43
C THR A 126 -2.05 4.67 16.75
N PHE A 127 -2.47 3.46 17.11
CA PHE A 127 -1.95 2.75 18.27
C PHE A 127 -0.51 2.30 18.05
N GLN A 128 0.26 2.31 19.13
CA GLN A 128 1.68 1.99 19.08
C GLN A 128 1.98 0.60 18.48
N PRO A 129 1.24 -0.48 18.82
CA PRO A 129 1.48 -1.78 18.22
C PRO A 129 1.27 -1.81 16.70
N VAL A 130 0.25 -1.07 16.22
CA VAL A 130 -0.08 -0.96 14.79
C VAL A 130 1.01 -0.19 14.05
N MET A 131 1.54 0.87 14.66
CA MET A 131 2.68 1.60 14.12
C MET A 131 3.91 0.69 13.97
N ASN A 132 4.24 -0.07 15.02
CA ASN A 132 5.40 -0.96 15.02
C ASN A 132 5.28 -2.04 13.93
N GLU A 133 4.13 -2.68 13.79
CA GLU A 133 3.90 -3.69 12.75
C GLU A 133 4.07 -3.11 11.33
N MET A 134 3.60 -1.89 11.10
CA MET A 134 3.80 -1.22 9.80
C MET A 134 5.28 -0.90 9.55
N VAL A 135 6.02 -0.45 10.56
CA VAL A 135 7.45 -0.18 10.44
C VAL A 135 8.21 -1.47 10.12
N ASP A 136 7.90 -2.57 10.82
CA ASP A 136 8.50 -3.89 10.58
C ASP A 136 8.31 -4.35 9.13
N ILE A 137 7.10 -4.20 8.59
CA ILE A 137 6.78 -4.55 7.20
C ILE A 137 7.63 -3.74 6.21
N ILE A 138 7.75 -2.43 6.41
CA ILE A 138 8.52 -1.56 5.52
C ILE A 138 10.01 -1.91 5.58
N ILE A 139 10.57 -2.16 6.76
CA ILE A 139 11.97 -2.58 6.92
C ILE A 139 12.21 -3.91 6.23
N ASN A 140 11.31 -4.88 6.42
CA ASN A 140 11.46 -6.19 5.82
C ASN A 140 11.39 -6.10 4.28
N TRP A 141 10.48 -5.28 3.76
CA TRP A 141 10.38 -4.99 2.32
C TRP A 141 11.68 -4.39 1.75
N VAL A 142 12.24 -3.36 2.42
CA VAL A 142 13.50 -2.73 2.00
C VAL A 142 14.67 -3.70 2.05
N SER A 143 14.69 -4.59 3.05
CA SER A 143 15.79 -5.54 3.25
C SER A 143 15.76 -6.74 2.29
N THR A 144 14.63 -6.99 1.62
CA THR A 144 14.41 -8.22 0.84
C THR A 144 14.20 -7.99 -0.64
N SER A 145 13.24 -7.14 -1.03
CA SER A 145 12.82 -7.02 -2.43
C SER A 145 12.91 -5.60 -2.97
N GLN A 146 12.54 -4.59 -2.17
CA GLN A 146 12.31 -3.21 -2.63
C GLN A 146 11.33 -3.11 -3.81
N ASN A 147 10.59 -4.17 -4.11
CA ASN A 147 9.66 -4.23 -5.22
C ASN A 147 8.31 -3.63 -4.79
N PRO A 148 7.81 -2.56 -5.46
CA PRO A 148 6.53 -1.94 -5.11
C PRO A 148 5.34 -2.91 -5.10
N PHE A 149 5.34 -3.91 -5.99
CA PHE A 149 4.31 -4.93 -6.07
C PHE A 149 4.30 -5.82 -4.82
N THR A 150 5.48 -6.24 -4.35
CA THR A 150 5.62 -7.05 -3.13
C THR A 150 5.12 -6.28 -1.89
N LEU A 151 5.46 -4.99 -1.78
CA LEU A 151 4.95 -4.15 -0.70
C LEU A 151 3.43 -4.02 -0.75
N TYR A 152 2.89 -3.75 -1.95
CA TYR A 152 1.45 -3.64 -2.13
C TYR A 152 0.72 -4.92 -1.69
N ASN A 153 1.14 -6.09 -2.16
CA ASN A 153 0.52 -7.37 -1.79
C ASN A 153 0.63 -7.62 -0.28
N THR A 154 1.76 -7.29 0.34
CA THR A 154 1.95 -7.46 1.78
C THR A 154 0.96 -6.60 2.57
N LEU A 155 0.78 -5.34 2.17
CA LEU A 155 -0.17 -4.43 2.80
C LEU A 155 -1.62 -4.85 2.54
N TYR A 156 -1.90 -5.35 1.34
CA TYR A 156 -3.20 -5.88 0.96
C TYR A 156 -3.57 -7.08 1.86
N GLU A 157 -2.71 -8.08 1.97
CA GLU A 157 -2.97 -9.25 2.82
C GLU A 157 -3.08 -8.90 4.30
N LEU A 158 -2.30 -7.92 4.76
CA LEU A 158 -2.40 -7.38 6.11
C LEU A 158 -3.79 -6.78 6.37
N ASN A 159 -4.31 -5.99 5.45
CA ASN A 159 -5.65 -5.41 5.57
C ASN A 159 -6.75 -6.50 5.57
N GLU A 160 -6.62 -7.53 4.74
CA GLU A 160 -7.55 -8.68 4.76
C GLU A 160 -7.49 -9.45 6.09
N LYS A 161 -6.29 -9.71 6.63
CA LYS A 161 -6.10 -10.40 7.91
C LYS A 161 -6.80 -9.69 9.06
N HIS A 162 -6.85 -8.36 9.03
CA HIS A 162 -7.51 -7.55 10.04
C HIS A 162 -8.99 -7.23 9.71
N GLY A 163 -9.50 -7.67 8.56
CA GLY A 163 -10.88 -7.41 8.13
C GLY A 163 -11.16 -5.96 7.78
N TYR A 164 -10.13 -5.19 7.43
CA TYR A 164 -10.23 -3.75 7.13
C TYR A 164 -10.75 -3.47 5.71
N GLY A 165 -10.57 -4.42 4.80
CA GLY A 165 -10.83 -4.23 3.37
C GLY A 165 -9.85 -3.24 2.74
N HIS A 166 -10.21 -2.70 1.57
CA HIS A 166 -9.28 -1.95 0.71
C HIS A 166 -9.86 -0.63 0.27
N GLU A 167 -8.99 0.32 -0.05
CA GLU A 167 -9.42 1.60 -0.59
C GLU A 167 -10.14 1.38 -1.93
N GLU A 168 -11.37 1.86 -2.03
CA GLU A 168 -12.18 1.76 -3.24
C GLU A 168 -12.00 3.03 -4.08
N TYR A 169 -11.19 2.94 -5.12
CA TYR A 169 -11.00 4.03 -6.07
C TYR A 169 -12.08 4.03 -7.17
N ASP A 170 -12.52 2.81 -7.53
CA ASP A 170 -13.52 2.46 -8.55
C ASP A 170 -13.83 0.94 -8.45
N ASP A 171 -14.75 0.44 -9.31
CA ASP A 171 -15.22 -0.97 -9.35
C ASP A 171 -14.08 -2.01 -9.51
N THR A 172 -12.84 -1.59 -9.81
CA THR A 172 -11.66 -2.45 -10.11
C THR A 172 -10.97 -2.98 -8.88
N THR A 173 -11.01 -2.21 -7.79
CA THR A 173 -10.44 -2.59 -6.49
C THR A 173 -11.14 -3.82 -5.92
N LEU A 174 -12.45 -3.94 -6.18
CA LEU A 174 -13.24 -5.12 -5.85
C LEU A 174 -12.80 -6.34 -6.68
N ASN A 175 -12.42 -6.15 -7.94
CA ASN A 175 -11.99 -7.23 -8.84
C ASN A 175 -10.58 -7.72 -8.50
N TYR A 176 -9.62 -6.83 -8.20
CA TYR A 176 -8.32 -7.20 -7.63
C TYR A 176 -8.53 -8.06 -6.37
N ALA A 177 -9.39 -7.58 -5.48
CA ALA A 177 -9.68 -8.26 -4.22
C ALA A 177 -10.24 -9.66 -4.42
N ASN A 178 -11.16 -9.80 -5.38
CA ASN A 178 -11.74 -11.08 -5.75
C ASN A 178 -10.71 -12.00 -6.46
N ALA A 179 -9.80 -11.46 -7.27
CA ALA A 179 -8.73 -12.23 -7.91
C ALA A 179 -7.74 -12.78 -6.88
N MET A 180 -7.33 -11.96 -5.90
CA MET A 180 -6.46 -12.40 -4.81
C MET A 180 -7.12 -13.44 -3.91
N ARG A 181 -8.42 -13.29 -3.59
CA ARG A 181 -9.17 -14.31 -2.84
C ARG A 181 -9.23 -15.64 -3.60
N LYS A 182 -9.51 -15.61 -4.91
CA LYS A 182 -9.50 -16.81 -5.76
C LYS A 182 -8.14 -17.50 -5.76
N LEU A 183 -7.03 -16.75 -5.86
CA LEU A 183 -5.69 -17.33 -5.80
C LEU A 183 -5.41 -18.01 -4.46
N LYS A 184 -5.90 -17.45 -3.35
CA LYS A 184 -5.79 -18.02 -2.00
C LYS A 184 -6.62 -19.28 -1.78
N ASP A 185 -7.78 -19.37 -2.43
CA ASP A 185 -8.66 -20.55 -2.36
C ASP A 185 -8.17 -21.72 -3.22
N THR A 186 -7.09 -21.52 -4.01
CA THR A 186 -6.52 -22.54 -4.90
C THR A 186 -5.25 -23.20 -4.33
N GLU A 187 -4.78 -22.77 -3.15
CA GLU A 187 -3.68 -23.40 -2.38
C GLU A 187 -4.21 -24.29 -1.24
#